data_AF-A0A660V8F6-F1
#
_entry.id   AF-A0A660V8F6-F1
#
_cell.length_a   1.000
_cell.length_b   1.000
_cell.length_c   1.000
_cell.angle_alpha   90.00
_cell.angle_beta   90.00
_cell.angle_gamma   90.00
#
_symmetry.space_group_name_H-M   'P 1'
#
loop_
_entity.id
_entity.type
_entity.pdbx_description
1 polymer ?
#
loop_
_entity_poly.entity_id
_entity_poly.type
_entity_poly.pdbx_seq_one_letter_code
_entity_poly.pdbx_strand_id
1 'polypeptide(L)'
;VDLHTIKPIDKEAIVQCCEETGCLVTAEEHQLHGGMSSAVAEVVVENCPVPVEMVGIRDRFGESGDPEKLMDHFGLGIEHVMDAVRRAIARKKRS
;
A
#
# COMPACT_ATOMS: atom_id res chain seq x y z
N VAL A 1 -1.14 -2.65 10.37
CA VAL A 1 -2.60 -2.94 10.36
C VAL A 1 -2.82 -4.04 9.33
N ASP A 2 -3.60 -5.06 9.67
CA ASP A 2 -3.99 -6.10 8.71
C ASP A 2 -5.40 -5.78 8.17
N LEU A 3 -5.48 -5.49 6.87
CA LEU A 3 -6.71 -5.09 6.19
C LEU A 3 -7.31 -6.29 5.42
N HIS A 4 -7.63 -7.35 6.16
CA HIS A 4 -8.07 -8.64 5.63
C HIS A 4 -9.38 -8.62 4.81
N THR A 5 -10.13 -7.52 4.82
CA THR A 5 -11.32 -7.32 3.97
C THR A 5 -11.14 -6.11 3.05
N ILE A 6 -10.97 -6.36 1.76
CA ILE A 6 -11.01 -5.30 0.72
C ILE A 6 -12.45 -4.81 0.53
N LYS A 7 -13.44 -5.70 0.71
CA LYS A 7 -14.85 -5.36 0.63
C LYS A 7 -15.68 -6.21 1.62
N PRO A 8 -16.41 -5.59 2.57
CA PRO A 8 -16.36 -4.16 2.89
C PRO A 8 -14.98 -3.76 3.41
N ILE A 9 -14.51 -2.57 3.03
CA ILE A 9 -13.25 -2.02 3.53
C ILE A 9 -13.48 -1.35 4.89
N ASP A 10 -12.55 -1.53 5.83
CA ASP A 10 -12.56 -0.87 7.14
C ASP A 10 -12.10 0.59 6.98
N LYS A 11 -13.04 1.48 6.71
CA LYS A 11 -12.76 2.89 6.41
C LYS A 11 -12.27 3.62 7.65
N GLU A 12 -12.87 3.32 8.80
CA GLU A 12 -12.57 3.93 10.08
C GLU A 12 -11.10 3.67 10.47
N ALA A 13 -10.63 2.43 10.35
CA ALA A 13 -9.24 2.11 10.62
C ALA A 13 -8.25 2.84 9.69
N ILE A 14 -8.59 2.98 8.40
CA ILE A 14 -7.75 3.69 7.43
C ILE A 14 -7.66 5.18 7.79
N VAL A 15 -8.80 5.82 8.06
CA VAL A 15 -8.85 7.25 8.43
C VAL A 15 -8.08 7.51 9.71
N GLN A 16 -8.28 6.67 10.74
CA GLN A 16 -7.52 6.76 11.99
C GLN A 16 -6.02 6.67 11.75
N CYS A 17 -5.56 5.71 10.92
CA CYS A 17 -4.15 5.60 10.57
C CYS A 17 -3.62 6.86 9.86
N CYS A 18 -4.40 7.46 8.96
CA CYS A 18 -4.00 8.69 8.28
C CYS A 18 -3.80 9.86 9.25
N GLU A 19 -4.71 10.03 10.21
CA GLU A 19 -4.66 11.09 11.21
C GLU A 19 -3.47 10.91 12.16
N GLU A 20 -3.22 9.69 12.63
CA GLU A 20 -2.12 9.38 13.55
C GLU A 20 -0.74 9.48 12.87
N THR A 21 -0.63 9.02 11.62
CA THR A 21 0.66 8.82 10.96
C THR A 21 1.00 9.88 9.92
N GLY A 22 0.01 10.57 9.34
CA GLY A 22 0.17 11.58 8.30
C GLY A 22 0.73 11.08 6.96
N CYS A 23 0.92 9.77 6.78
CA CYS A 23 1.26 9.11 5.51
C CYS A 23 1.05 7.60 5.63
N LEU A 24 0.69 6.92 4.54
CA LEU A 24 0.47 5.47 4.53
C LEU A 24 1.38 4.74 3.55
N VAL A 25 1.62 3.46 3.84
CA VAL A 25 2.16 2.48 2.89
C VAL A 25 1.22 1.28 2.85
N THR A 26 0.78 0.90 1.66
CA THR A 26 0.05 -0.35 1.43
C THR A 26 1.00 -1.41 0.88
N ALA A 27 0.75 -2.67 1.20
CA ALA A 27 1.48 -3.81 0.65
C ALA A 27 0.48 -4.93 0.32
N GLU A 28 0.49 -5.40 -0.92
CA GLU A 28 -0.37 -6.49 -1.39
C GLU A 28 0.34 -7.38 -2.42
N GLU A 29 0.07 -8.68 -2.39
CA GLU A 29 0.48 -9.61 -3.45
C GLU A 29 -0.58 -9.63 -4.57
N HIS A 30 -0.90 -8.46 -5.11
CA HIS A 30 -1.89 -8.29 -6.18
C HIS A 30 -1.55 -7.07 -7.05
N GLN A 31 -2.30 -6.87 -8.14
CA GLN A 31 -2.17 -5.69 -8.98
C GLN A 31 -2.56 -4.45 -8.16
N LEU A 32 -1.74 -3.41 -8.24
CA LEU A 32 -2.05 -2.15 -7.59
C LEU A 32 -3.36 -1.53 -8.11
N HIS A 33 -3.60 -1.65 -9.41
CA HIS A 33 -4.80 -1.13 -10.07
C HIS A 33 -5.99 -2.04 -9.81
N GLY A 34 -7.01 -1.52 -9.13
CA GLY A 34 -8.22 -2.26 -8.78
C GLY A 34 -8.09 -3.20 -7.58
N GLY A 35 -6.91 -3.26 -6.95
CA GLY A 35 -6.63 -4.04 -5.75
C GLY A 35 -6.93 -3.32 -4.43
N MET A 36 -6.36 -3.83 -3.35
CA MET A 36 -6.50 -3.26 -2.01
C MET A 36 -5.96 -1.82 -1.95
N SER A 37 -4.80 -1.57 -2.56
CA SER A 37 -4.16 -0.26 -2.54
C SER A 37 -4.99 0.81 -3.23
N SER A 38 -5.68 0.45 -4.33
CA SER A 38 -6.64 1.35 -4.99
C SER A 38 -7.82 1.67 -4.07
N ALA A 39 -8.41 0.66 -3.42
CA ALA A 39 -9.51 0.86 -2.48
C ALA A 39 -9.12 1.72 -1.26
N VAL A 40 -7.91 1.53 -0.72
CA VAL A 40 -7.36 2.40 0.34
C VAL A 40 -7.21 3.83 -0.17
N ALA A 41 -6.67 4.03 -1.38
CA ALA A 41 -6.50 5.37 -1.94
C ALA A 41 -7.82 6.11 -2.14
N GLU A 42 -8.89 5.42 -2.53
CA GLU A 42 -10.24 5.97 -2.60
C GLU A 42 -10.70 6.50 -1.23
N VAL A 43 -10.54 5.71 -0.16
CA VAL A 43 -10.89 6.14 1.20
C VAL A 43 -10.03 7.34 1.64
N VAL A 44 -8.72 7.32 1.36
CA VAL A 44 -7.79 8.38 1.76
C VAL A 44 -8.11 9.70 1.05
N VAL A 45 -8.36 9.68 -0.26
CA VAL A 45 -8.63 10.92 -1.03
C VAL A 45 -9.97 11.55 -0.66
N GLU A 46 -10.97 10.75 -0.28
CA GLU A 46 -12.28 11.25 0.14
C GLU A 46 -12.28 11.85 1.55
N ASN A 47 -11.46 11.32 2.47
CA ASN A 47 -11.62 11.60 3.91
C ASN A 47 -10.42 12.31 4.54
N CYS A 48 -9.19 11.93 4.20
CA CYS A 48 -7.98 12.37 4.90
C CYS A 48 -6.75 12.40 3.96
N PRO A 49 -6.67 13.33 2.99
CA PRO A 49 -5.64 13.29 1.95
C PRO A 49 -4.21 13.42 2.52
N VAL A 50 -3.51 12.28 2.59
CA VAL A 50 -2.12 12.16 3.01
C VAL A 50 -1.29 11.45 1.92
N PRO A 51 0.05 11.55 1.92
CA PRO A 51 0.87 10.75 1.03
C PRO A 51 0.63 9.26 1.23
N VAL A 52 0.37 8.55 0.13
CA VAL A 52 0.27 7.10 0.09
C VAL A 52 1.34 6.56 -0.86
N GLU A 53 2.08 5.55 -0.41
CA GLU A 53 2.95 4.73 -1.25
C GLU A 53 2.38 3.31 -1.31
N MET A 54 2.54 2.63 -2.44
CA MET A 54 1.93 1.33 -2.67
C MET A 54 2.97 0.31 -3.13
N VAL A 55 2.98 -0.84 -2.49
CA VAL A 55 3.79 -2.00 -2.82
C VAL A 55 2.86 -3.11 -3.32
N GLY A 56 3.09 -3.55 -4.55
CA GLY A 56 2.23 -4.48 -5.26
C GLY A 56 2.67 -4.65 -6.70
N ILE A 57 2.02 -5.55 -7.43
CA ILE A 57 2.35 -5.87 -8.82
C ILE A 57 1.93 -4.70 -9.73
N ARG A 58 2.84 -4.32 -10.63
CA ARG A 58 2.69 -3.16 -11.52
C ARG A 58 2.42 -3.57 -12.96
N ASP A 59 1.18 -3.92 -13.25
CA ASP A 59 0.69 -4.25 -14.61
C ASP A 59 1.56 -5.30 -15.29
N ARG A 60 1.74 -6.42 -14.59
CA ARG A 60 2.49 -7.58 -15.06
C ARG A 60 1.72 -8.86 -14.82
N PHE A 61 1.89 -9.82 -15.72
CA PHE A 61 1.41 -11.18 -15.52
C PHE A 61 2.23 -11.90 -14.45
N GLY A 62 1.60 -12.87 -13.79
CA GLY A 62 2.30 -13.78 -12.90
C GLY A 62 3.27 -14.68 -13.66
N GLU A 63 4.35 -15.06 -12.99
CA GLU A 63 5.39 -15.94 -13.51
C GLU A 63 5.47 -17.22 -12.67
N SER A 64 5.92 -18.32 -13.27
CA SER A 64 6.17 -19.57 -12.53
C SER A 64 7.60 -19.60 -12.01
N GLY A 65 7.78 -19.94 -10.75
CA GLY A 65 9.08 -19.92 -10.11
C GLY A 65 8.99 -20.18 -8.62
N ASP A 66 10.13 -20.03 -7.95
CA ASP A 66 10.21 -20.10 -6.50
C ASP A 66 9.51 -18.87 -5.87
N PRO A 67 8.56 -19.05 -4.92
CA PRO A 67 7.77 -17.95 -4.38
C PRO A 67 8.60 -16.83 -3.76
N GLU A 68 9.67 -17.16 -3.03
CA GLU A 68 10.51 -16.16 -2.36
C GLU A 68 11.27 -15.31 -3.39
N LYS A 69 11.80 -15.96 -4.43
CA LYS A 69 12.43 -15.23 -5.56
C LYS A 69 11.44 -14.39 -6.35
N LEU A 70 10.21 -14.87 -6.52
CA LEU A 70 9.17 -14.13 -7.22
C LEU A 70 8.72 -12.90 -6.43
N MET A 71 8.63 -12.97 -5.10
CA MET A 71 8.32 -11.81 -4.27
C MET A 71 9.32 -10.67 -4.47
N ASP A 72 10.62 -10.97 -4.46
CA ASP A 72 11.64 -9.96 -4.73
C ASP A 72 11.61 -9.47 -6.19
N HIS A 73 11.43 -10.38 -7.15
CA HIS A 73 11.31 -10.05 -8.58
C HIS A 73 10.15 -9.10 -8.88
N PHE A 74 9.01 -9.28 -8.20
CA PHE A 74 7.85 -8.40 -8.32
C PHE A 74 7.93 -7.15 -7.42
N GLY A 75 9.00 -6.99 -6.65
CA GLY A 75 9.20 -5.82 -5.80
C GLY A 75 8.34 -5.82 -4.54
N LEU A 76 8.01 -7.00 -4.01
CA LEU A 76 7.15 -7.21 -2.84
C LEU A 76 7.95 -7.53 -1.57
N GLY A 77 9.28 -7.68 -1.70
CA GLY A 77 10.18 -7.95 -0.59
C GLY A 77 10.34 -6.79 0.40
N ILE A 78 10.98 -7.08 1.54
CA ILE A 78 11.16 -6.16 2.67
C ILE A 78 11.81 -4.84 2.25
N GLU A 79 12.84 -4.89 1.41
CA GLU A 79 13.55 -3.68 0.94
C GLU A 79 12.62 -2.71 0.19
N HIS A 80 11.69 -3.25 -0.61
CA HIS A 80 10.73 -2.44 -1.36
C HIS A 80 9.71 -1.76 -0.44
N VAL A 81 9.28 -2.45 0.61
CA VAL A 81 8.44 -1.87 1.66
C VAL A 81 9.19 -0.77 2.42
N MET A 82 10.45 -1.03 2.80
CA MET A 82 11.28 -0.02 3.48
C MET A 82 11.50 1.22 2.60
N ASP A 83 11.74 1.06 1.31
CA ASP A 83 11.87 2.17 0.38
C ASP A 83 10.57 2.96 0.22
N ALA A 84 9.42 2.26 0.16
CA ALA A 84 8.11 2.91 0.16
C ALA A 84 7.89 3.73 1.44
N VAL A 85 8.24 3.17 2.62
CA VAL A 85 8.16 3.90 3.89
C VAL A 85 9.02 5.16 3.87
N ARG A 86 10.28 5.07 3.41
CA ARG A 86 11.17 6.24 3.29
C ARG A 86 10.57 7.32 2.39
N ARG A 87 10.00 6.94 1.23
CA ARG A 87 9.35 7.89 0.31
C ARG A 87 8.09 8.52 0.92
N ALA A 88 7.26 7.73 1.61
CA ALA A 88 6.05 8.22 2.27
C ALA A 88 6.38 9.27 3.34
N ILE A 89 7.37 8.97 4.20
CA ILE A 89 7.86 9.90 5.23
C ILE A 89 8.44 11.18 4.62
N ALA A 90 9.19 11.08 3.52
CA ALA A 90 9.76 12.26 2.86
C ALA A 90 8.69 13.20 2.27
N ARG A 91 7.54 12.66 1.85
CA ARG A 91 6.40 13.40 1.30
C ARG A 91 5.44 13.93 2.38
N LYS A 92 5.50 13.40 3.60
CA LYS A 92 4.69 13.84 4.74
C LYS A 92 4.96 15.32 5.00
N LYS A 93 3.91 16.16 4.93
CA LYS A 93 4.02 17.57 5.31
C LYS A 93 4.40 17.63 6.79
N ARG A 94 5.42 18.42 7.12
CA ARG A 94 5.70 18.74 8.53
C ARG A 94 4.56 19.61 9.04
N SER A 95 3.82 19.13 10.02
CA SER A 95 2.95 19.93 10.88
C SER A 95 3.77 20.88 11.75
#